data_AF-A0A182YT71-F1
#
_entry.id   AF-A0A182YT71-F1
#
_cell.length_a   1.000
_cell.length_b   1.000
_cell.length_c   1.000
_cell.angle_alpha   90.00
_cell.angle_beta   90.00
_cell.angle_gamma   90.00
#
_symmetry.space_group_name_H-M   'P 1'
#
loop_
_entity.id
_entity.type
_entity.pdbx_description
1 polymer ?
#
loop_
_entity_poly.entity_id
_entity_poly.type
_entity_poly.pdbx_seq_one_letter_code
_entity_poly.pdbx_strand_id
1 'polypeptide(L)'
;MYQIMQLLRQLMTKIEQQPPASLPTNASQQQLPVVHPPSASQQQPLVSEIASQPQQQHRSAPANPEQILDSLARNITEFRFEAEAGLTFEAWYSRYEDLFVSDAARIDDAAKVRMLMRKLGSMEH
;
A
#
# COMPACT_ATOMS: atom_id res chain seq x y z
N MET A 1 -6.82 -20.25 12.97
CA MET A 1 -5.86 -19.76 13.98
C MET A 1 -4.49 -20.43 13.90
N TYR A 2 -4.37 -21.76 14.06
CA TYR A 2 -3.07 -22.44 14.10
C TYR A 2 -2.20 -22.26 12.84
N GLN A 3 -2.83 -22.18 11.66
CA GLN A 3 -2.13 -21.98 10.39
C GLN A 3 -1.39 -20.63 10.30
N ILE A 4 -1.95 -19.58 10.91
CA ILE A 4 -1.37 -18.23 10.92
C ILE A 4 -0.11 -18.20 11.81
N MET A 5 -0.16 -18.85 12.96
CA MET A 5 0.97 -18.97 13.88
C MET A 5 2.14 -19.74 13.26
N GLN A 6 1.85 -20.76 12.44
CA GLN A 6 2.88 -21.52 11.71
C GLN A 6 3.56 -20.67 10.64
N LEU A 7 2.78 -19.87 9.89
CA LEU A 7 3.30 -19.02 8.82
C LEU A 7 4.19 -17.90 9.38
N LEU A 8 3.80 -17.29 10.50
CA LEU A 8 4.59 -16.26 11.16
C LEU A 8 5.93 -16.81 11.69
N ARG A 9 5.92 -18.03 12.25
CA ARG A 9 7.13 -18.71 12.73
C ARG A 9 8.10 -19.04 11.58
N GLN A 10 7.58 -19.41 10.42
CA GLN A 10 8.40 -19.68 9.23
C GLN A 10 9.01 -18.40 8.66
N LEU A 11 8.29 -17.27 8.72
CA LEU A 11 8.81 -16.00 8.24
C LEU A 11 9.97 -15.50 9.10
N MET A 12 9.86 -15.62 10.43
CA MET A 12 10.93 -15.22 11.35
C MET A 12 12.20 -16.05 11.19
N THR A 13 12.09 -17.36 10.94
CA THR A 13 13.26 -18.22 10.71
C THR A 13 13.94 -17.97 9.37
N LYS A 14 13.21 -17.51 8.34
CA LYS A 14 13.80 -17.18 7.02
C LYS A 14 14.60 -15.88 7.04
N ILE A 15 14.31 -14.95 7.96
CA ILE A 15 14.99 -13.66 8.06
C ILE A 15 16.31 -13.78 8.85
N GLU A 16 16.39 -14.68 9.84
CA GLU A 16 17.60 -14.85 10.68
C GLU A 16 18.67 -15.76 10.03
N GLN A 17 18.30 -16.66 9.12
CA GLN A 17 19.20 -17.65 8.52
C GLN A 17 19.85 -17.20 7.19
N GLN A 18 19.78 -15.92 6.82
CA GLN A 18 20.47 -15.41 5.65
C GLN A 18 21.86 -14.88 6.05
N PRO A 19 22.96 -15.63 5.80
CA PRO A 19 24.29 -15.13 6.10
C PRO A 19 24.58 -13.87 5.26
N PRO A 20 25.39 -12.92 5.77
CA PRO A 20 25.77 -11.74 5.00
C PRO A 20 26.47 -12.18 3.71
N ALA A 21 25.97 -11.68 2.59
CA ALA A 21 26.51 -11.90 1.27
C ALA A 21 28.02 -11.61 1.27
N SER A 22 28.83 -12.66 1.06
CA SER A 22 30.24 -12.49 0.72
C SER A 22 30.31 -12.03 -0.73
N LEU A 23 30.79 -10.80 -0.96
CA LEU A 23 31.06 -10.25 -2.29
C LEU A 23 32.02 -11.18 -3.06
N PRO A 24 31.70 -11.63 -4.29
CA PRO A 24 32.73 -12.16 -5.17
C PRO A 24 33.50 -10.99 -5.79
N THR A 25 34.75 -10.80 -5.35
CA THR A 25 35.78 -10.12 -6.14
C THR A 25 35.92 -10.86 -7.47
N ASN A 26 35.38 -10.31 -8.55
CA ASN A 26 35.73 -10.72 -9.91
C ASN A 26 36.49 -9.57 -10.57
N ALA A 27 37.81 -9.61 -10.41
CA ALA A 27 38.74 -8.90 -11.25
C ALA A 27 39.02 -9.73 -12.51
N SER A 28 39.02 -9.06 -13.66
CA SER A 28 39.50 -9.52 -14.98
C SER A 28 38.46 -10.24 -15.85
N GLN A 29 38.01 -9.59 -16.93
CA GLN A 29 38.27 -10.01 -18.32
C GLN A 29 37.71 -8.98 -19.32
N GLN A 30 38.52 -8.73 -20.34
CA GLN A 30 38.44 -7.63 -21.29
C GLN A 30 37.46 -7.90 -22.44
N GLN A 31 36.76 -6.87 -22.92
CA GLN A 31 36.34 -6.78 -24.32
C GLN A 31 36.23 -5.32 -24.79
N LEU A 32 37.02 -4.99 -25.83
CA LEU A 32 37.14 -3.69 -26.50
C LEU A 32 36.03 -3.51 -27.59
N PRO A 33 36.05 -2.45 -28.41
CA PRO A 33 35.10 -1.33 -28.40
C PRO A 33 34.07 -1.41 -29.56
N VAL A 34 32.80 -1.12 -29.29
CA VAL A 34 31.82 -0.86 -30.36
C VAL A 34 31.53 0.63 -30.47
N VAL A 35 31.88 1.19 -31.62
CA VAL A 35 31.62 2.57 -32.03
C VAL A 35 30.13 2.74 -32.41
N HIS A 36 29.43 3.56 -31.62
CA HIS A 36 28.33 4.51 -31.88
C HIS A 36 27.40 4.33 -33.11
N PRO A 37 26.11 4.67 -32.96
CA PRO A 37 25.71 6.05 -33.31
C PRO A 37 24.84 6.76 -32.25
N PRO A 38 25.08 8.06 -31.95
CA PRO A 38 24.06 8.90 -31.36
C PRO A 38 23.22 9.48 -32.50
N SER A 39 22.09 8.84 -32.82
CA SER A 39 21.05 9.51 -33.60
C SER A 39 20.32 10.49 -32.69
N ALA A 40 20.90 11.67 -32.54
CA ALA A 40 20.19 12.86 -32.11
C ALA A 40 19.25 13.28 -33.24
N SER A 41 17.96 13.00 -33.07
CA SER A 41 16.86 13.61 -33.83
C SER A 41 15.69 13.66 -32.85
N GLN A 42 15.63 14.69 -32.01
CA GLN A 42 14.92 15.94 -32.31
C GLN A 42 13.50 15.66 -32.82
N GLN A 43 12.62 15.31 -31.88
CA GLN A 43 11.19 15.60 -31.93
C GLN A 43 10.79 16.07 -30.54
N GLN A 44 11.17 17.30 -30.18
CA GLN A 44 10.38 18.11 -29.26
C GLN A 44 9.85 19.25 -30.12
N PRO A 45 8.59 19.16 -30.53
CA PRO A 45 7.65 20.11 -29.97
C PRO A 45 6.34 19.41 -29.60
N LEU A 46 5.91 19.56 -28.36
CA LEU A 46 4.64 20.22 -28.06
C LEU A 46 4.32 19.99 -26.58
N VAL A 47 4.65 21.02 -25.80
CA VAL A 47 3.97 21.32 -24.55
C VAL A 47 2.47 21.48 -24.85
N SER A 48 1.70 20.41 -24.80
CA SER A 48 0.24 20.46 -24.84
C SER A 48 -0.36 19.28 -24.08
N GLU A 49 -0.13 19.25 -22.77
CA GLU A 49 -1.10 18.58 -21.90
C GLU A 49 -1.25 19.28 -20.54
N ILE A 50 -0.89 20.56 -20.45
CA ILE A 50 -1.22 21.42 -19.30
C ILE A 50 -2.73 21.77 -19.21
N ALA A 51 -3.61 20.91 -19.71
CA ALA A 51 -5.06 21.10 -19.64
C ALA A 51 -5.80 19.83 -19.19
N SER A 52 -5.22 19.06 -18.26
CA SER A 52 -5.96 18.01 -17.55
C SER A 52 -5.70 18.10 -16.04
N GLN A 53 -5.91 19.30 -15.50
CA GLN A 53 -6.14 19.49 -14.07
C GLN A 53 -7.67 19.55 -13.80
N PRO A 54 -8.10 19.21 -12.58
CA PRO A 54 -8.86 18.00 -12.31
C PRO A 54 -10.36 18.20 -12.53
N GLN A 55 -10.98 17.26 -13.25
CA GLN A 55 -12.42 17.08 -13.16
C GLN A 55 -12.76 16.45 -11.81
N GLN A 56 -12.71 17.29 -10.77
CA GLN A 56 -13.57 17.09 -9.65
C GLN A 56 -15.01 17.22 -10.14
N GLN A 57 -15.81 16.22 -9.80
CA GLN A 57 -17.27 16.22 -9.78
C GLN A 57 -17.98 15.80 -11.08
N HIS A 58 -18.32 14.51 -11.16
CA HIS A 58 -19.75 14.15 -11.20
C HIS A 58 -20.05 12.79 -10.58
N ARG A 59 -21.00 12.87 -9.64
CA ARG A 59 -21.67 11.85 -8.86
C ARG A 59 -22.55 10.95 -9.75
N SER A 60 -22.81 9.73 -9.26
CA SER A 60 -23.88 8.78 -9.66
C SER A 60 -23.50 7.67 -10.66
N ALA A 61 -22.57 6.80 -10.29
CA ALA A 61 -22.52 5.42 -10.76
C ALA A 61 -22.74 4.50 -9.55
N PRO A 62 -23.27 3.27 -9.70
CA PRO A 62 -23.62 2.41 -8.56
C PRO A 62 -22.41 2.34 -7.65
N ALA A 63 -22.56 2.80 -6.40
CA ALA A 63 -21.46 3.00 -5.46
C ALA A 63 -20.59 1.74 -5.49
N ASN A 64 -19.46 1.88 -6.19
CA ASN A 64 -18.54 0.81 -6.47
C ASN A 64 -17.78 0.56 -5.17
N PRO A 65 -17.50 -0.71 -4.86
CA PRO A 65 -16.95 -1.08 -3.56
C PRO A 65 -15.66 -0.30 -3.25
N GLU A 66 -14.86 0.03 -4.26
CA GLU A 66 -13.66 0.87 -4.10
C GLU A 66 -13.95 2.32 -3.66
N GLN A 67 -15.00 2.98 -4.14
CA GLN A 67 -15.31 4.35 -3.70
C GLN A 67 -15.94 4.39 -2.32
N ILE A 68 -16.75 3.38 -1.99
CA ILE A 68 -17.28 3.22 -0.63
C ILE A 68 -16.11 2.96 0.33
N LEU A 69 -15.16 2.10 -0.05
CA LEU A 69 -13.96 1.84 0.75
C LEU A 69 -13.08 3.09 0.91
N ASP A 70 -12.86 3.88 -0.15
CA ASP A 70 -12.12 5.15 -0.06
C ASP A 70 -12.81 6.16 0.87
N SER A 71 -14.13 6.29 0.73
CA SER A 71 -14.95 7.16 1.57
C SER A 71 -14.91 6.71 3.03
N LEU A 72 -15.03 5.42 3.29
CA LEU A 72 -14.93 4.82 4.62
C LEU A 72 -13.53 5.04 5.22
N ALA A 73 -12.46 4.84 4.43
CA ALA A 73 -11.08 5.06 4.86
C ALA A 73 -10.78 6.53 5.22
N ARG A 74 -11.45 7.48 4.56
CA ARG A 74 -11.38 8.91 4.88
C ARG A 74 -12.15 9.29 6.14
N ASN A 75 -13.29 8.65 6.40
CA ASN A 75 -14.11 8.91 7.59
C ASN A 75 -13.56 8.25 8.86
N ILE A 76 -12.90 7.10 8.71
CA ILE A 76 -12.20 6.44 9.82
C ILE A 76 -10.90 7.18 10.10
N THR A 77 -10.63 7.52 11.36
CA THR A 77 -9.37 8.16 11.76
C THR A 77 -8.24 7.13 11.83
N GLU A 78 -6.98 7.56 11.90
CA GLU A 78 -5.88 6.61 12.15
C GLU A 78 -5.97 6.07 13.58
N PHE A 79 -5.82 4.77 13.75
CA PHE A 79 -5.82 4.15 15.07
C PHE A 79 -4.50 4.45 15.79
N ARG A 80 -4.60 5.00 17.00
CA ARG A 80 -3.47 5.14 17.92
C ARG A 80 -3.83 4.46 19.22
N PHE A 81 -2.96 3.57 19.67
CA PHE A 81 -3.14 2.94 20.96
C PHE A 81 -2.78 3.93 22.07
N GLU A 82 -3.76 4.26 22.91
CA GLU A 82 -3.58 5.13 24.07
C GLU A 82 -4.07 4.43 25.33
N ALA A 83 -3.14 3.84 26.09
CA ALA A 83 -3.47 3.11 27.32
C ALA A 83 -4.07 4.03 28.40
N GLU A 84 -3.60 5.28 28.47
CA GLU A 84 -4.06 6.27 29.46
C GLU A 84 -5.47 6.78 29.17
N ALA A 85 -5.83 6.89 27.89
CA ALA A 85 -7.17 7.30 27.45
C ALA A 85 -8.14 6.11 27.31
N GLY A 86 -7.67 4.88 27.51
CA GLY A 86 -8.45 3.66 27.26
C GLY A 86 -8.82 3.48 25.78
N LEU A 87 -8.09 4.11 24.86
CA LEU A 87 -8.33 4.01 23.42
C LEU A 87 -7.73 2.70 22.90
N THR A 88 -8.46 1.61 23.13
CA THR A 88 -8.16 0.28 22.58
C THR A 88 -8.75 0.14 21.19
N PHE A 89 -8.33 -0.88 20.43
CA PHE A 89 -8.88 -1.16 19.11
C PHE A 89 -10.40 -1.36 19.17
N GLU A 90 -10.92 -2.02 20.20
CA GLU A 90 -12.35 -2.25 20.39
C GLU A 90 -13.12 -0.94 20.63
N ALA A 91 -12.61 -0.07 21.50
CA ALA A 91 -13.21 1.23 21.78
C ALA A 91 -13.21 2.16 20.55
N TRP A 92 -12.11 2.11 19.77
CA TRP A 92 -12.01 2.84 18.50
C TRP A 92 -12.95 2.25 17.44
N TYR A 93 -12.99 0.93 17.28
CA TYR A 93 -13.84 0.27 16.28
C TYR A 93 -15.33 0.46 16.57
N SER A 94 -15.75 0.44 17.83
CA SER A 94 -17.14 0.69 18.24
C SER A 94 -17.68 2.04 17.73
N ARG A 95 -16.81 3.04 17.55
CA ARG A 95 -17.18 4.36 16.97
C ARG A 95 -17.52 4.30 15.48
N TYR A 96 -17.05 3.27 14.79
CA TYR A 96 -17.22 3.08 13.35
C TYR A 96 -18.03 1.82 13.00
N GLU A 97 -18.50 1.06 13.99
CA GLU A 97 -19.26 -0.18 13.79
C GLU A 97 -20.48 0.03 12.88
N ASP A 98 -21.25 1.09 13.11
CA ASP A 98 -22.42 1.44 12.29
C ASP A 98 -22.06 1.69 10.83
N LEU A 99 -20.92 2.35 10.57
CA LEU A 99 -20.40 2.59 9.22
C LEU A 99 -19.95 1.27 8.55
N PHE A 100 -19.44 0.32 9.33
CA PHE A 100 -19.11 -1.01 8.80
C PHE A 100 -20.37 -1.83 8.47
N VAL A 101 -21.42 -1.70 9.27
CA VAL A 101 -22.71 -2.36 9.03
C VAL A 101 -23.44 -1.75 7.84
N SER A 102 -23.38 -0.43 7.66
CA SER A 102 -24.11 0.27 6.60
C SER A 102 -23.30 0.37 5.30
N ASP A 103 -22.14 1.03 5.33
CA ASP A 103 -21.32 1.28 4.15
C ASP A 103 -20.49 0.05 3.77
N ALA A 104 -19.91 -0.64 4.75
CA ALA A 104 -19.08 -1.82 4.45
C ALA A 104 -19.88 -3.10 4.16
N ALA A 105 -21.22 -3.12 4.31
CA ALA A 105 -22.04 -4.30 3.99
C ALA A 105 -21.84 -4.82 2.56
N ARG A 106 -21.50 -3.93 1.62
CA ARG A 106 -21.31 -4.25 0.20
C ARG A 106 -19.84 -4.49 -0.17
N ILE A 107 -18.95 -4.49 0.81
CA ILE A 107 -17.50 -4.62 0.65
C ILE A 107 -17.04 -6.02 1.05
N ASP A 108 -16.10 -6.57 0.29
CA ASP A 108 -15.47 -7.84 0.62
C ASP A 108 -14.63 -7.72 1.91
N ASP A 109 -14.69 -8.72 2.77
CA ASP A 109 -13.98 -8.69 4.04
C ASP A 109 -12.45 -8.56 3.87
N ALA A 110 -11.88 -9.09 2.78
CA ALA A 110 -10.46 -8.91 2.48
C ALA A 110 -10.12 -7.44 2.13
N ALA A 111 -11.07 -6.67 1.60
CA ALA A 111 -10.88 -5.24 1.32
C ALA A 111 -11.03 -4.41 2.60
N LYS A 112 -12.01 -4.74 3.46
CA LYS A 112 -12.19 -4.13 4.80
C LYS A 112 -10.93 -4.28 5.65
N VAL A 113 -10.37 -5.49 5.72
CA VAL A 113 -9.17 -5.79 6.49
C VAL A 113 -7.96 -5.04 5.94
N ARG A 114 -7.76 -5.04 4.61
CA ARG A 114 -6.67 -4.27 3.97
C ARG A 114 -6.76 -2.77 4.28
N MET A 115 -7.96 -2.21 4.30
CA MET A 115 -8.18 -0.81 4.68
C MET A 115 -7.87 -0.57 6.16
N LEU A 116 -8.36 -1.41 7.07
CA LEU A 116 -8.06 -1.31 8.50
C LEU A 116 -6.55 -1.38 8.76
N MET A 117 -5.82 -2.27 8.09
CA MET A 117 -4.35 -2.34 8.21
C MET A 117 -3.66 -1.04 7.79
N ARG A 118 -4.17 -0.35 6.76
CA ARG A 118 -3.67 0.98 6.39
C ARG A 118 -3.98 2.03 7.47
N LYS A 119 -5.12 1.93 8.15
CA LYS A 119 -5.53 2.86 9.22
C LYS A 119 -4.89 2.58 10.57
N LEU A 120 -4.36 1.38 10.80
CA LEU A 120 -3.57 1.06 11.98
C LEU A 120 -2.16 1.65 11.94
N GLY A 121 -1.81 2.31 10.83
CA GLY A 121 -0.45 2.69 10.52
C GLY A 121 0.37 1.46 10.13
N SER A 122 1.26 1.61 9.16
CA SER A 122 2.34 0.62 9.04
C SER A 122 3.03 0.57 10.39
N MET A 123 3.01 -0.58 11.05
CA MET A 123 4.05 -0.94 12.00
C MET A 123 5.34 -1.05 11.16
N GLU A 124 5.88 0.08 10.69
CA GLU A 124 7.25 0.13 10.18
C GLU A 124 8.13 -0.14 11.40
N HIS A 125 8.72 -1.33 11.43
CA HIS A 125 9.75 -1.75 12.37
C HIS A 125 11.00 -2.09 11.55
#